data_AF-R7U953-F1
#
_entry.id   AF-R7U953-F1
#
_cell.length_a   1.000
_cell.length_b   1.000
_cell.length_c   1.000
_cell.angle_alpha   90.00
_cell.angle_beta   90.00
_cell.angle_gamma   90.00
#
_symmetry.space_group_name_H-M   'P 1'
#
loop_
_entity.id
_entity.type
_entity.pdbx_description
1 polymer ?
#
loop_
_entity_poly.entity_id
_entity_poly.type
_entity_poly.pdbx_seq_one_letter_code
_entity_poly.pdbx_strand_id
1 'polypeptide(L)'
;MDSFNDSGYFPGNEDLCVDLEGRLVELEEKASKVKHALQLVKGMITTIEREVEQDEGRSSSKEKWIASVERLAKVYFKRNQLQTARDQVLEEIQEVYTELDNITE
;
A
#
# COMPACT_ATOMS: atom_id res chain seq x y z
N MET A 1 50.37 8.10 -31.96
CA MET A 1 49.35 7.04 -31.96
C MET A 1 48.39 7.38 -30.86
N ASP A 2 47.19 7.76 -31.25
CA ASP A 2 46.13 8.21 -30.37
C ASP A 2 45.60 7.08 -29.49
N SER A 3 45.47 7.42 -28.21
CA SER A 3 44.45 6.99 -27.25
C SER A 3 43.60 5.76 -27.59
N PHE A 4 43.78 4.71 -26.80
CA PHE A 4 42.65 3.98 -26.25
C PHE A 4 42.76 4.05 -24.73
N ASN A 5 42.15 5.10 -24.18
CA ASN A 5 41.76 5.15 -22.79
C ASN A 5 40.66 4.08 -22.65
N ASP A 6 41.05 2.87 -22.29
CA ASP A 6 40.15 1.82 -21.84
C ASP A 6 39.67 2.22 -20.44
N SER A 7 38.90 3.32 -20.39
CA SER A 7 38.13 3.66 -19.21
C SER A 7 37.06 2.59 -19.10
N GLY A 8 37.37 1.55 -18.31
CA GLY A 8 36.43 0.52 -17.92
C GLY A 8 35.20 1.16 -17.28
N TYR A 9 34.23 1.50 -18.11
CA TYR A 9 32.88 1.84 -17.71
C TYR A 9 32.28 0.54 -17.19
N PHE A 10 32.29 0.36 -15.87
CA PHE A 10 31.52 -0.68 -15.20
C PHE A 10 30.08 -0.15 -15.08
N PRO A 11 29.14 -0.57 -15.95
CA PRO A 11 27.77 -0.06 -15.93
C PRO A 11 26.98 -0.53 -14.69
N GLY A 12 27.55 -1.46 -13.91
CA GLY A 12 26.78 -2.31 -13.01
C GLY A 12 26.14 -1.62 -11.82
N ASN A 13 26.70 -0.52 -11.30
CA ASN A 13 26.21 0.11 -10.07
C ASN A 13 25.39 1.38 -10.35
N GLU A 14 25.77 2.18 -11.36
CA GLU A 14 25.07 3.41 -11.70
C GLU A 14 23.72 3.11 -12.38
N ASP A 15 23.70 2.14 -13.31
CA ASP A 15 22.45 1.68 -13.93
C ASP A 15 21.53 0.99 -12.89
N LEU A 16 22.10 0.24 -11.93
CA LEU A 16 21.36 -0.40 -10.85
C LEU A 16 20.75 0.61 -9.87
N CYS A 17 21.49 1.68 -9.50
CA CYS A 17 20.96 2.75 -8.67
C CYS A 17 19.74 3.43 -9.33
N VAL A 18 19.84 3.76 -10.62
CA VAL A 18 18.73 4.38 -11.36
C VAL A 18 17.50 3.47 -11.40
N ASP A 19 17.70 2.17 -11.60
CA ASP A 19 16.61 1.19 -11.59
C ASP A 19 15.94 1.07 -10.21
N LEU A 20 16.74 1.05 -9.13
CA LEU A 20 16.24 1.00 -7.75
C LEU A 20 15.51 2.29 -7.34
N GLU A 21 16.01 3.46 -7.73
CA GLU A 21 15.33 4.75 -7.55
C GLU A 21 13.99 4.77 -8.29
N GLY A 22 13.94 4.28 -9.53
CA GLY A 22 12.70 4.13 -10.29
C GLY A 22 11.68 3.24 -9.59
N ARG A 23 12.13 2.07 -9.12
CA ARG A 23 11.29 1.14 -8.34
C ARG A 23 10.79 1.76 -7.04
N LEU A 24 11.60 2.59 -6.38
CA LEU A 24 11.22 3.29 -5.16
C LEU A 24 10.07 4.27 -5.40
N VAL A 25 10.13 5.05 -6.48
CA VAL A 25 9.04 5.97 -6.87
C VAL A 25 7.73 5.21 -7.10
N GLU A 26 7.77 4.06 -7.79
CA GLU A 26 6.58 3.23 -8.01
C GLU A 26 6.00 2.67 -6.70
N LEU A 27 6.86 2.20 -5.80
CA LEU A 27 6.45 1.68 -4.50
C LEU A 27 5.85 2.77 -3.60
N GLU A 28 6.42 3.97 -3.59
CA GLU A 28 5.88 5.11 -2.85
C GLU A 28 4.50 5.54 -3.39
N GLU A 29 4.32 5.53 -4.72
CA GLU A 29 3.02 5.80 -5.34
C GLU A 29 1.99 4.72 -4.94
N LYS A 30 2.39 3.45 -4.94
CA LYS A 30 1.55 2.33 -4.49
C LYS A 30 1.19 2.47 -3.00
N ALA A 31 2.13 2.84 -2.14
CA ALA A 31 1.89 3.10 -0.72
C ALA A 31 0.88 4.23 -0.52
N SER A 32 0.99 5.30 -1.31
CA SER A 32 0.06 6.43 -1.30
C SER A 32 -1.35 6.00 -1.70
N LYS A 33 -1.50 5.20 -2.77
CA LYS A 33 -2.78 4.64 -3.22
C LYS A 33 -3.42 3.77 -2.14
N VAL A 34 -2.64 2.89 -1.50
CA VAL A 34 -3.14 2.03 -0.40
C VAL A 34 -3.56 2.86 0.81
N LYS A 35 -2.78 3.88 1.18
CA LYS A 35 -3.12 4.82 2.26
C LYS A 35 -4.46 5.53 1.99
N HIS A 36 -4.67 6.02 0.77
CA HIS A 36 -5.93 6.65 0.39
C HIS A 36 -7.10 5.65 0.44
N ALA A 37 -6.92 4.43 -0.05
CA ALA A 37 -7.93 3.38 0.03
C ALA A 37 -8.32 3.05 1.49
N LEU A 38 -7.34 2.98 2.39
CA LEU A 38 -7.58 2.77 3.83
C LEU A 38 -8.40 3.92 4.46
N GLN A 39 -8.17 5.16 4.04
CA GLN A 39 -8.97 6.31 4.49
C GLN A 39 -10.42 6.21 4.03
N LEU A 40 -10.64 5.85 2.76
CA LEU A 40 -12.00 5.64 2.22
C LEU A 40 -12.73 4.52 2.99
N VAL A 41 -12.05 3.39 3.21
CA VAL A 41 -12.60 2.25 3.96
C VAL A 41 -12.96 2.66 5.39
N LYS A 42 -12.13 3.48 6.06
CA LYS A 42 -12.45 4.02 7.38
C LYS A 42 -13.77 4.83 7.37
N GLY A 43 -13.96 5.68 6.36
CA GLY A 43 -15.21 6.44 6.20
C GLY A 43 -16.44 5.53 5.94
N MET A 44 -16.26 4.47 5.16
CA MET A 44 -17.31 3.48 4.92
C MET A 44 -17.70 2.74 6.21
N ILE A 45 -16.71 2.33 7.02
CA ILE A 45 -16.94 1.68 8.31
C ILE A 45 -17.80 2.59 9.21
N THR A 46 -17.39 3.84 9.40
CA THR A 46 -18.14 4.79 10.24
C THR A 46 -19.57 5.01 9.74
N THR A 47 -19.79 4.99 8.41
CA THR A 47 -21.13 5.14 7.85
C THR A 47 -22.00 3.91 8.15
N ILE A 48 -21.46 2.71 7.94
CA ILE A 48 -22.20 1.46 8.16
C ILE A 48 -22.42 1.21 9.65
N GLU A 49 -21.48 1.55 10.52
CA GLU A 49 -21.67 1.47 11.98
C GLU A 49 -22.88 2.29 12.43
N ARG A 50 -23.03 3.51 11.90
CA ARG A 50 -24.21 4.33 12.16
C ARG A 50 -25.50 3.70 11.62
N GLU A 51 -25.46 3.04 10.47
CA GLU A 51 -26.61 2.30 9.92
C GLU A 51 -27.00 1.14 10.85
N VAL A 52 -26.01 0.36 11.32
CA VAL A 52 -26.21 -0.77 12.26
C VAL A 52 -26.86 -0.28 13.56
N GLU A 53 -26.37 0.81 14.14
CA GLU A 53 -26.93 1.40 15.38
C GLU A 53 -28.38 1.87 15.19
N GLN A 54 -28.69 2.49 14.04
CA GLN A 54 -30.04 2.95 13.73
C GLN A 54 -31.02 1.79 13.48
N ASP A 55 -30.54 0.72 12.84
CA ASP A 55 -31.31 -0.48 12.56
C ASP A 55 -31.56 -1.30 13.83
N GLU A 56 -30.61 -1.32 14.78
CA GLU A 56 -30.78 -2.01 16.07
C GLU A 56 -31.88 -1.37 16.94
N GLY A 57 -31.97 -0.03 16.93
CA GLY A 57 -32.99 0.72 17.68
C GLY A 57 -34.38 0.70 17.04
N ARG A 58 -34.50 0.29 15.77
CA ARG A 58 -35.78 0.17 15.05
C ARG A 58 -36.15 -1.30 14.90
N SER A 59 -37.25 -1.71 15.53
CA SER A 59 -37.89 -3.04 15.38
C SER A 59 -38.27 -3.43 13.92
N SER A 60 -37.98 -2.59 12.92
CA SER A 60 -38.30 -2.82 11.52
C SER A 60 -37.24 -3.69 10.84
N SER A 61 -37.49 -5.01 10.87
CA SER A 61 -36.83 -6.08 10.11
C SER A 61 -35.40 -6.40 10.54
N LYS A 62 -35.27 -7.47 11.35
CA LYS A 62 -34.02 -8.14 11.72
C LYS A 62 -33.11 -8.41 10.50
N GLU A 63 -33.72 -8.64 9.34
CA GLU A 63 -33.03 -8.86 8.07
C GLU A 63 -32.22 -7.65 7.61
N LYS A 64 -32.69 -6.42 7.85
CA LYS A 64 -31.94 -5.20 7.51
C LYS A 64 -30.71 -5.04 8.40
N TRP A 65 -30.88 -5.23 9.71
CA TRP A 65 -29.76 -5.19 10.65
C TRP A 65 -28.70 -6.24 10.31
N ILE A 66 -29.12 -7.48 10.01
CA ILE A 66 -28.22 -8.55 9.55
C ILE A 66 -27.46 -8.11 8.28
N ALA A 67 -28.15 -7.55 7.28
CA ALA A 67 -27.50 -7.08 6.06
C ALA A 67 -26.48 -5.96 6.31
N SER A 68 -26.79 -5.02 7.21
CA SER A 68 -25.88 -3.93 7.63
C SER A 68 -24.64 -4.49 8.34
N VAL A 69 -24.80 -5.46 9.25
CA VAL A 69 -23.69 -6.15 9.94
C VAL A 69 -22.83 -6.97 8.97
N GLU A 70 -23.44 -7.71 8.02
CA GLU A 70 -22.69 -8.44 6.99
C GLU A 70 -21.88 -7.49 6.10
N ARG A 71 -22.45 -6.34 5.74
CA ARG A 71 -21.75 -5.30 4.99
C ARG A 71 -20.57 -4.75 5.79
N LEU A 72 -20.77 -4.50 7.08
CA LEU A 72 -19.70 -4.03 7.98
C LEU A 72 -18.55 -5.03 8.05
N ALA A 73 -18.86 -6.32 8.23
CA ALA A 73 -17.86 -7.40 8.25
C ALA A 73 -17.05 -7.47 6.96
N LYS A 74 -17.71 -7.35 5.78
CA LYS A 74 -17.03 -7.32 4.48
C LYS A 74 -16.08 -6.13 4.35
N VAL A 75 -16.48 -4.95 4.84
CA VAL A 75 -15.63 -3.76 4.79
C VAL A 75 -14.43 -3.89 5.74
N TYR A 76 -14.62 -4.44 6.94
CA TYR A 76 -13.52 -4.76 7.86
C TYR A 76 -12.54 -5.78 7.26
N PHE A 77 -13.03 -6.80 6.56
CA PHE A 77 -12.17 -7.75 5.86
C PHE A 77 -11.31 -7.06 4.79
N LYS A 78 -11.92 -6.20 3.96
CA LYS A 78 -11.18 -5.39 2.96
C LYS A 78 -10.16 -4.46 3.60
N ARG A 79 -10.49 -3.84 4.73
CA ARG A 79 -9.55 -3.03 5.52
C ARG A 79 -8.31 -3.84 5.88
N ASN A 80 -8.50 -5.08 6.34
CA ASN A 80 -7.41 -5.95 6.75
C ASN A 80 -6.53 -6.35 5.56
N GLN A 81 -7.12 -6.66 4.40
CA GLN A 81 -6.36 -6.91 3.18
C GLN A 81 -5.53 -5.71 2.73
N LEU A 82 -6.10 -4.51 2.77
CA LEU A 82 -5.37 -3.27 2.46
C LEU A 82 -4.25 -2.99 3.47
N GLN A 83 -4.46 -3.33 4.74
CA GLN A 83 -3.45 -3.21 5.78
C GLN A 83 -2.26 -4.12 5.49
N THR A 84 -2.51 -5.40 5.15
CA THR A 84 -1.46 -6.34 4.75
C THR A 84 -0.71 -5.86 3.51
N ALA A 85 -1.42 -5.38 2.49
CA ALA A 85 -0.80 -4.85 1.28
C ALA A 85 0.08 -3.62 1.56
N ARG A 86 -0.35 -2.75 2.48
CA ARG A 86 0.46 -1.61 2.92
C ARG A 86 1.75 -2.08 3.58
N ASP A 87 1.66 -3.05 4.49
CA ASP A 87 2.80 -3.51 5.26
C ASP A 87 3.84 -4.18 4.33
N GLN A 88 3.37 -4.97 3.35
CA GLN A 88 4.23 -5.52 2.30
C GLN A 88 4.93 -4.45 1.47
N VAL A 89 4.20 -3.41 1.03
CA VAL A 89 4.81 -2.31 0.26
C VAL A 89 5.85 -1.54 1.07
N LEU A 90 5.62 -1.35 2.37
CA LEU A 90 6.59 -0.69 3.24
C LEU A 90 7.84 -1.55 3.47
N GLU A 91 7.68 -2.87 3.56
CA GLU A 91 8.79 -3.82 3.62
C GLU A 91 9.62 -3.76 2.32
N GLU A 92 8.97 -3.82 1.15
CA GLU A 92 9.63 -3.70 -0.15
C GLU A 92 10.39 -2.36 -0.30
N ILE A 93 9.82 -1.25 0.19
CA ILE A 93 10.51 0.06 0.19
C ILE A 93 11.78 0.00 1.06
N GLN A 94 11.68 -0.61 2.25
CA GLN A 94 12.82 -0.70 3.16
C GLN A 94 13.94 -1.57 2.58
N GLU A 95 13.60 -2.65 1.86
CA GLU A 95 14.56 -3.49 1.14
C GLU A 95 15.29 -2.69 0.06
N VAL A 96 14.57 -1.91 -0.75
CA VAL A 96 15.18 -1.08 -1.80
C VAL A 96 16.11 -0.01 -1.20
N TYR A 97 15.73 0.65 -0.11
CA TYR A 97 16.63 1.58 0.59
C TYR A 97 17.89 0.87 1.10
N THR A 98 17.75 -0.34 1.65
CA THR A 98 18.91 -1.13 2.13
C THR A 98 19.83 -1.52 0.98
N GLU A 99 19.27 -1.89 -0.19
CA GLU A 99 20.06 -2.19 -1.39
C GLU A 99 20.79 -0.95 -1.91
N LEU A 100 20.13 0.21 -1.96
CA LEU A 100 20.76 1.48 -2.34
C LEU A 100 21.93 1.85 -1.41
N ASP A 101 21.74 1.75 -0.10
CA ASP A 101 22.79 2.04 0.89
C ASP A 101 24.02 1.14 0.66
N ASN A 102 23.80 -0.16 0.44
CA ASN A 102 24.87 -1.14 0.17
C ASN A 102 25.64 -0.89 -1.14
N ILE A 103 25.04 -0.22 -2.13
CA ILE A 103 25.72 0.13 -3.39
C ILE A 103 26.57 1.40 -3.23
N THR A 104 26.19 2.27 -2.29
CA THR A 104 26.87 3.53 -2.02
C THR A 104 28.02 3.44 -1.01
N GLU A 105 28.15 2.33 -0.27
CA GLU A 105 29.30 1.98 0.60
C GLU A 105 30.47 1.34 -0.17
#